data_AF-A0AAE1G9E3-F1
#
_entry.id   AF-A0AAE1G9E3-F1
#
_cell.length_a   1.000
_cell.length_b   1.000
_cell.length_c   1.000
_cell.angle_alpha   90.00
_cell.angle_beta   90.00
_cell.angle_gamma   90.00
#
_symmetry.space_group_name_H-M   'P 1'
#
loop_
_entity.id
_entity.type
_entity.pdbx_description
1 polymer ?
#
loop_
_entity_poly.entity_id
_entity_poly.type
_entity_poly.pdbx_seq_one_letter_code
_entity_poly.pdbx_strand_id
1 'polypeptide(L)'
;MHERIQDARTYVRQYGRPDLFITFTCNPKWPEITEAILPGQKANQRHDITARVFRLKMGKVMALLTKQDIFGPVRCFMYSIKWQKRDLPHAHILLLLKEKIHPSRIYYFISAEIPAPDKDHHLRDIVTSHMVHGPCGSLNINSPCMNEVIRNGTRIKECSKNFPKEFLKDTQTGHDGYPLYRRRKSGDGGYTAEKTLGSGSCRGTFTVDNPTTHCSPGTGSKKLNNVGNSS
;
A
#
# COMPACT_ATOMS: atom_id res chain seq x y z
N MET A 1 26.74 -0.91 -5.59
CA MET A 1 25.79 -0.52 -4.51
C MET A 1 26.35 0.60 -3.64
N HIS A 2 27.64 0.53 -3.26
CA HIS A 2 28.32 1.57 -2.47
C HIS A 2 28.31 2.97 -3.12
N GLU A 3 28.60 3.07 -4.41
CA GLU A 3 28.63 4.35 -5.16
C GLU A 3 27.28 5.08 -5.10
N ARG A 4 26.17 4.41 -5.44
CA ARG A 4 24.82 5.01 -5.35
C ARG A 4 24.43 5.47 -3.94
N ILE A 5 24.98 4.82 -2.90
CA ILE A 5 24.76 5.23 -1.51
C ILE A 5 25.59 6.46 -1.19
N GLN A 6 26.83 6.54 -1.69
CA GLN A 6 27.69 7.72 -1.56
C GLN A 6 27.06 8.92 -2.27
N ASP A 7 26.58 8.74 -3.50
CA ASP A 7 25.85 9.79 -4.24
C ASP A 7 24.64 10.26 -3.45
N ALA A 8 23.80 9.32 -3.00
CA ALA A 8 22.62 9.66 -2.19
C ALA A 8 22.98 10.48 -0.96
N ARG A 9 24.08 10.12 -0.26
CA ARG A 9 24.59 10.89 0.89
C ARG A 9 25.08 12.27 0.48
N THR A 10 25.76 12.41 -0.65
CA THR A 10 26.23 13.70 -1.18
C THR A 10 25.04 14.61 -1.49
N TYR A 11 24.02 14.11 -2.19
CA TYR A 11 22.79 14.86 -2.44
C TYR A 11 22.09 15.29 -1.15
N VAL A 12 21.99 14.39 -0.15
CA VAL A 12 21.38 14.73 1.14
C VAL A 12 22.19 15.77 1.91
N ARG A 13 23.52 15.71 1.85
CA ARG A 13 24.40 16.72 2.46
C ARG A 13 24.24 18.09 1.79
N GLN A 14 24.14 18.12 0.46
CA GLN A 14 24.08 19.36 -0.31
C GLN A 14 22.69 20.00 -0.32
N TYR A 15 21.62 19.19 -0.39
CA TYR A 15 20.26 19.68 -0.61
C TYR A 15 19.27 19.34 0.52
N GLY A 16 19.74 18.68 1.58
CA GLY A 16 18.94 18.28 2.72
C GLY A 16 18.15 16.98 2.49
N ARG A 17 17.21 16.71 3.39
CA ARG A 17 16.41 15.46 3.36
C ARG A 17 15.46 15.44 2.16
N PRO A 18 15.22 14.27 1.54
CA PRO A 18 14.19 14.07 0.53
C PRO A 18 12.79 14.45 1.03
N ASP A 19 11.99 15.02 0.14
CA ASP A 19 10.62 15.45 0.41
C ASP A 19 9.63 14.29 0.27
N LEU A 20 9.83 13.45 -0.74
CA LEU A 20 8.99 12.29 -1.02
C LEU A 20 9.83 11.03 -1.19
N PHE A 21 9.35 9.94 -0.60
CA PHE A 21 9.84 8.59 -0.84
C PHE A 21 8.72 7.75 -1.48
N ILE A 22 8.89 7.45 -2.76
CA ILE A 22 7.89 6.77 -3.58
C ILE A 22 8.38 5.35 -3.87
N THR A 23 7.53 4.37 -3.62
CA THR A 23 7.78 2.98 -4.06
C THR A 23 6.89 2.68 -5.26
N PHE A 24 7.50 2.25 -6.36
CA PHE A 24 6.79 1.82 -7.56
C PHE A 24 7.07 0.34 -7.81
N THR A 25 6.04 -0.49 -7.71
CA THR A 25 6.17 -1.95 -7.79
C THR A 25 5.56 -2.46 -9.10
N CYS A 26 6.24 -3.39 -9.76
CA CYS A 26 5.70 -4.04 -10.94
C CYS A 26 4.42 -4.82 -10.62
N ASN A 27 3.38 -4.62 -11.43
CA ASN A 27 2.16 -5.42 -11.35
C ASN A 27 2.21 -6.50 -12.44
N PRO A 28 2.25 -7.80 -12.10
CA PRO A 28 2.29 -8.88 -13.09
C PRO A 28 0.99 -8.98 -13.91
N LYS A 29 -0.10 -8.32 -13.46
CA LYS A 29 -1.39 -8.27 -14.16
C LYS A 29 -1.51 -7.12 -15.16
N TRP A 30 -0.43 -6.38 -15.42
CA TRP A 30 -0.47 -5.36 -16.48
C TRP A 30 -0.77 -6.00 -17.83
N PRO A 31 -1.68 -5.44 -18.64
CA PRO A 31 -2.02 -5.97 -19.96
C PRO A 31 -0.80 -6.22 -20.83
N GLU A 32 0.17 -5.29 -20.81
CA GLU A 32 1.39 -5.40 -21.61
C GLU A 32 2.27 -6.61 -21.21
N ILE A 33 2.10 -7.15 -20.00
CA ILE A 33 2.74 -8.39 -19.58
C ILE A 33 1.85 -9.58 -19.93
N THR A 34 0.57 -9.55 -19.55
CA THR A 34 -0.33 -10.70 -19.71
C THR A 34 -0.61 -11.05 -21.17
N GLU A 35 -0.61 -10.07 -22.07
CA GLU A 35 -0.78 -10.27 -23.51
C GLU A 35 0.50 -10.75 -24.20
N ALA A 36 1.67 -10.48 -23.61
CA ALA A 36 2.97 -10.82 -24.18
C ALA A 36 3.49 -12.20 -23.74
N ILE A 37 2.98 -12.75 -22.63
CA ILE A 37 3.35 -14.09 -22.15
C ILE A 37 2.50 -15.17 -22.81
N LEU A 38 3.08 -16.35 -23.04
CA LEU A 38 2.38 -17.48 -23.63
C LEU A 38 1.45 -18.16 -22.61
N PRO A 39 0.40 -18.88 -23.06
CA PRO A 39 -0.42 -19.70 -22.17
C PRO A 39 0.42 -20.61 -21.27
N GLY A 40 0.12 -20.62 -19.97
CA GLY A 40 0.86 -21.40 -18.96
C GLY A 40 2.13 -20.73 -18.42
N GLN A 41 2.63 -19.66 -19.05
CA GLN A 41 3.73 -18.87 -18.50
C GLN A 41 3.26 -17.94 -17.38
N LYS A 42 4.13 -17.72 -16.39
CA LYS A 42 3.94 -16.72 -15.35
C LYS A 42 4.83 -15.50 -15.63
N ALA A 43 4.39 -14.32 -15.21
CA ALA A 43 5.17 -13.09 -15.36
C ALA A 43 6.59 -13.19 -14.77
N ASN A 44 6.72 -13.85 -13.61
CA ASN A 44 8.00 -14.10 -12.96
C ASN A 44 8.87 -15.18 -13.64
N GLN A 45 8.41 -15.80 -14.72
CA GLN A 45 9.22 -16.68 -15.56
C GLN A 45 9.71 -15.96 -16.83
N ARG A 46 9.16 -14.77 -17.12
CA ARG A 46 9.47 -13.94 -18.29
C ARG A 46 10.03 -12.60 -17.85
N HIS A 47 11.24 -12.65 -17.30
CA HIS A 47 11.95 -11.47 -16.79
C HIS A 47 12.24 -10.45 -17.89
N ASP A 48 12.45 -10.91 -19.13
CA ASP A 48 12.66 -10.07 -20.31
C ASP A 48 11.44 -9.15 -20.57
N ILE A 49 10.24 -9.73 -20.58
CA ILE A 49 8.97 -9.00 -20.77
C ILE A 49 8.73 -8.08 -19.57
N THR A 50 8.79 -8.65 -18.36
CA THR A 50 8.53 -7.90 -17.12
C THR A 50 9.47 -6.71 -16.96
N ALA A 51 10.77 -6.87 -17.21
CA ALA A 51 11.75 -5.80 -17.12
C ALA A 51 11.50 -4.72 -18.18
N ARG A 52 11.14 -5.10 -19.41
CA ARG A 52 10.84 -4.17 -20.50
C ARG A 52 9.61 -3.32 -20.18
N VAL A 53 8.50 -3.95 -19.79
CA VAL A 53 7.27 -3.23 -19.41
C VAL A 53 7.52 -2.34 -18.20
N PHE A 54 8.20 -2.85 -17.17
CA PHE A 54 8.53 -2.06 -15.98
C PHE A 54 9.39 -0.84 -16.34
N ARG A 55 10.41 -0.99 -17.19
CA ARG A 55 11.25 0.14 -17.65
C ARG A 55 10.42 1.20 -18.38
N LEU A 56 9.50 0.79 -19.25
CA LEU A 56 8.62 1.72 -19.97
C LEU A 56 7.69 2.49 -19.02
N LYS A 57 7.05 1.79 -18.06
CA LYS A 57 6.21 2.43 -17.04
C LYS A 57 7.04 3.33 -16.12
N MET A 58 8.24 2.91 -15.73
CA MET A 58 9.16 3.71 -14.92
C MET A 58 9.54 5.02 -15.64
N GLY A 59 9.80 4.96 -16.95
CA GLY A 59 10.04 6.17 -17.76
C GLY A 59 8.86 7.15 -17.72
N LYS A 60 7.63 6.63 -17.84
CA LYS A 60 6.40 7.45 -17.72
C LYS A 60 6.25 8.04 -16.32
N VAL A 61 6.45 7.24 -15.27
CA VAL A 61 6.41 7.70 -13.87
C VAL A 61 7.44 8.80 -13.63
N MET A 62 8.69 8.62 -14.04
CA MET A 62 9.72 9.65 -13.87
C MET A 62 9.39 10.92 -14.66
N ALA A 63 8.83 10.81 -15.87
CA ALA A 63 8.40 11.98 -16.64
C ALA A 63 7.27 12.74 -15.93
N LEU A 64 6.28 12.05 -15.36
CA LEU A 64 5.23 12.67 -14.55
C LEU A 64 5.82 13.42 -13.35
N LEU A 65 6.74 12.78 -12.63
CA LEU A 65 7.35 13.34 -11.42
C LEU A 65 8.27 14.53 -11.70
N THR A 66 9.03 14.52 -12.80
CA THR A 66 10.16 15.45 -13.02
C THR A 66 10.01 16.42 -14.19
N LYS A 67 9.06 16.17 -15.09
CA LYS A 67 8.81 17.03 -16.26
C LYS A 67 7.42 17.66 -16.23
N GLN A 68 6.44 16.94 -15.68
CA GLN A 68 5.08 17.46 -15.50
C GLN A 68 4.86 18.04 -14.11
N ASP A 69 5.87 17.92 -13.23
CA ASP A 69 5.89 18.55 -11.91
C ASP A 69 4.61 18.32 -11.11
N ILE A 70 4.07 17.09 -11.12
CA ILE A 70 2.80 16.77 -10.45
C ILE A 70 2.82 17.02 -8.93
N PHE A 71 4.02 17.09 -8.34
CA PHE A 71 4.24 17.45 -6.93
C PHE A 71 4.97 18.79 -6.77
N GLY A 72 5.10 19.55 -7.85
CA GLY A 72 5.92 20.75 -7.96
C GLY A 72 7.30 20.48 -8.59
N PRO A 73 8.05 21.54 -8.93
CA PRO A 73 9.33 21.43 -9.62
C PRO A 73 10.36 20.61 -8.83
N VAL A 74 10.93 19.59 -9.48
CA VAL A 74 11.97 18.75 -8.87
C VAL A 74 13.33 19.45 -8.96
N ARG A 75 14.02 19.56 -7.82
CA ARG A 75 15.41 20.04 -7.75
C ARG A 75 16.39 18.92 -8.11
N CYS A 76 16.21 17.75 -7.49
CA CYS A 76 16.97 16.55 -7.82
C CYS A 76 16.18 15.31 -7.40
N PHE A 77 16.53 14.17 -8.00
CA PHE A 77 15.93 12.89 -7.68
C PHE A 77 16.99 11.80 -7.74
N MET A 78 16.70 10.69 -7.07
CA MET A 78 17.48 9.47 -7.17
C MET A 78 16.53 8.28 -7.08
N TYR A 79 16.83 7.21 -7.78
CA TYR A 79 16.08 5.98 -7.60
C TYR A 79 16.97 4.74 -7.73
N SER A 80 16.54 3.68 -7.06
CA SER A 80 17.13 2.36 -7.21
C SER A 80 16.06 1.37 -7.62
N ILE A 81 16.38 0.50 -8.58
CA ILE A 81 15.52 -0.62 -8.97
C ILE A 81 16.11 -1.87 -8.32
N LYS A 82 15.27 -2.64 -7.64
CA LYS A 82 15.62 -3.91 -7.01
C LYS A 82 14.64 -4.97 -7.46
N TRP A 83 15.12 -6.20 -7.59
CA TRP A 83 14.27 -7.36 -7.75
C TRP A 83 13.95 -7.89 -6.36
N GLN A 84 12.68 -7.88 -5.99
CA GLN A 84 12.25 -8.42 -4.70
C GLN A 84 12.39 -9.96 -4.72
N LYS A 85 12.40 -10.61 -3.55
CA LYS A 85 12.45 -12.09 -3.40
C LYS A 85 11.29 -12.86 -4.08
N ARG A 86 10.42 -12.17 -4.82
CA ARG A 86 9.30 -12.71 -5.60
C ARG A 86 9.46 -12.43 -7.11
N ASP A 87 10.70 -12.12 -7.53
CA ASP A 87 11.15 -11.96 -8.91
C ASP A 87 10.48 -10.88 -9.75
N LEU A 88 9.88 -9.88 -9.10
CA LEU A 88 9.35 -8.70 -9.79
C LEU A 88 10.16 -7.44 -9.42
N PRO A 89 10.41 -6.56 -10.39
CA PRO A 89 11.14 -5.32 -10.14
C PRO A 89 10.27 -4.34 -9.35
N HIS A 90 10.92 -3.58 -8.47
CA HIS A 90 10.36 -2.42 -7.82
C HIS A 90 11.41 -1.32 -7.74
N ALA A 91 10.95 -0.08 -7.77
CA ALA A 91 11.77 1.10 -7.64
C ALA A 91 11.51 1.78 -6.30
N HIS A 92 12.58 2.24 -5.66
CA HIS A 92 12.54 3.22 -4.60
C HIS A 92 13.02 4.55 -5.16
N ILE A 93 12.17 5.56 -5.13
CA ILE A 93 12.41 6.89 -5.70
C ILE A 93 12.42 7.90 -4.56
N LEU A 94 13.47 8.71 -4.50
CA LEU A 94 13.58 9.85 -3.61
C LEU A 94 13.49 11.12 -4.46
N LEU A 95 12.59 12.03 -4.09
CA LEU A 95 12.44 13.34 -4.73
C LEU A 95 12.82 14.45 -3.77
N LEU A 96 13.61 15.40 -4.25
CA LEU A 96 13.87 16.67 -3.58
C LEU A 96 13.24 17.75 -4.44
N LEU A 97 12.24 18.44 -3.89
CA LEU A 97 11.50 19.49 -4.58
C LEU A 97 12.22 20.83 -4.41
N LYS A 98 12.03 21.75 -5.37
CA LYS A 98 12.52 23.13 -5.24
C LYS A 98 11.83 23.86 -4.08
N GLU A 99 10.54 23.59 -3.91
CA GLU A 99 9.72 24.06 -2.78
C GLU A 99 9.42 22.89 -1.85
N LYS A 100 9.75 23.05 -0.57
CA LYS A 100 9.54 22.01 0.44
C LYS A 100 8.04 21.84 0.74
N ILE A 101 7.59 20.60 0.89
CA ILE A 101 6.21 20.32 1.28
C ILE A 101 6.03 20.76 2.73
N HIS A 102 5.21 21.80 2.93
CA HIS A 102 4.88 22.24 4.28
C HIS A 102 4.01 21.18 4.98
N PRO A 103 4.24 20.87 6.27
CA PRO A 103 3.46 19.86 7.00
C PRO A 103 1.95 20.04 6.92
N SER A 104 1.45 21.28 6.94
CA SER A 104 0.02 21.58 6.81
C SER A 104 -0.60 21.20 5.45
N ARG A 105 0.22 20.96 4.43
CA ARG A 105 -0.21 20.63 3.07
C ARG A 105 -0.05 19.14 2.73
N ILE A 106 0.43 18.30 3.65
CA ILE A 106 0.67 16.87 3.40
C ILE A 106 -0.55 16.15 2.81
N TYR A 107 -1.76 16.51 3.23
CA TYR A 107 -3.01 15.90 2.76
C TYR A 107 -3.27 16.03 1.25
N TYR A 108 -2.67 17.03 0.60
CA TYR A 108 -2.79 17.20 -0.86
C TYR A 108 -1.93 16.20 -1.63
N PHE A 109 -0.90 15.66 -0.99
CA PHE A 109 0.09 14.77 -1.62
C PHE A 109 -0.10 13.31 -1.21
N ILE A 110 -0.53 13.06 0.02
CA ILE A 110 -0.61 11.72 0.61
C ILE A 110 -1.99 11.50 1.22
N SER A 111 -2.62 10.42 0.80
CA SER A 111 -3.85 9.89 1.42
C SER A 111 -3.62 8.48 1.91
N ALA A 112 -4.10 8.21 3.13
CA ALA A 112 -4.17 6.87 3.70
C ALA A 112 -5.63 6.39 3.83
N GLU A 113 -6.54 7.02 3.07
CA GLU A 113 -7.98 6.73 3.07
C GLU A 113 -8.40 6.02 1.78
N ILE A 114 -9.38 5.12 1.92
CA ILE A 114 -10.07 4.51 0.78
C ILE A 114 -10.83 5.62 0.04
N PRO A 115 -10.63 5.78 -1.29
CA PRO A 115 -11.35 6.79 -2.06
C PRO A 115 -12.87 6.62 -1.97
N ALA A 116 -13.56 7.75 -2.00
CA ALA A 116 -15.02 7.78 -2.02
C ALA A 116 -15.56 7.02 -3.24
N PRO A 117 -16.62 6.20 -3.09
CA PRO A 117 -17.16 5.41 -4.19
C PRO A 117 -17.65 6.27 -5.35
N ASP A 118 -18.18 7.46 -5.09
CA ASP A 118 -18.78 8.39 -6.04
C ASP A 118 -17.79 9.31 -6.76
N LYS A 119 -16.53 9.40 -6.30
CA LYS A 119 -15.55 10.35 -6.86
C LYS A 119 -14.71 9.79 -7.99
N ASP A 120 -14.14 8.61 -7.78
CA ASP A 120 -13.28 7.95 -8.75
C ASP A 120 -13.29 6.44 -8.49
N HIS A 121 -14.21 5.76 -9.18
CA HIS A 121 -14.35 4.31 -9.10
C HIS A 121 -13.06 3.58 -9.51
N HIS A 122 -12.34 4.09 -10.51
CA HIS A 122 -11.14 3.43 -11.02
C HIS A 122 -9.98 3.51 -10.02
N LEU A 123 -9.73 4.68 -9.45
CA LEU A 123 -8.74 4.84 -8.37
C LEU A 123 -9.13 4.00 -7.15
N ARG A 124 -10.41 3.99 -6.80
CA ARG A 124 -10.92 3.17 -5.70
C ARG A 124 -10.62 1.69 -5.93
N ASP A 125 -10.90 1.16 -7.10
CA ASP A 125 -10.65 -0.25 -7.45
C ASP A 125 -9.15 -0.58 -7.40
N ILE A 126 -8.29 0.33 -7.86
CA ILE A 126 -6.84 0.17 -7.76
C ILE A 126 -6.41 0.12 -6.29
N VAL A 127 -6.88 1.07 -5.46
CA VAL A 127 -6.52 1.17 -4.04
C VAL A 127 -6.99 -0.05 -3.25
N THR A 128 -8.25 -0.47 -3.41
CA THR A 128 -8.82 -1.60 -2.67
C THR A 128 -8.16 -2.93 -3.05
N SER A 129 -7.80 -3.09 -4.33
CA SER A 129 -7.12 -4.27 -4.85
C SER A 129 -5.67 -4.39 -4.38
N HIS A 130 -4.91 -3.28 -4.39
CA HIS A 130 -3.45 -3.33 -4.27
C HIS A 130 -2.88 -2.67 -3.00
N MET A 131 -3.59 -1.71 -2.39
CA MET A 131 -3.08 -0.85 -1.32
C MET A 131 -3.74 -1.10 0.04
N VAL A 132 -4.65 -2.07 0.13
CA VAL A 132 -5.28 -2.49 1.38
C VAL A 132 -4.54 -3.68 1.98
N HIS A 133 -4.19 -3.59 3.27
CA HIS A 133 -3.61 -4.69 4.01
C HIS A 133 -4.57 -5.89 4.04
N GLY A 134 -4.04 -7.09 3.80
CA GLY A 134 -4.84 -8.31 3.92
C GLY A 134 -5.20 -8.60 5.38
N PRO A 135 -6.16 -9.50 5.64
CA PRO A 135 -6.48 -9.89 7.01
C PRO A 135 -5.23 -10.43 7.70
N CYS A 136 -5.03 -10.02 8.95
CA CYS A 136 -3.97 -10.51 9.81
C CYS A 136 -4.48 -10.55 11.26
N GLY A 137 -3.61 -10.85 12.22
CA GLY A 137 -4.01 -10.96 13.62
C GLY A 137 -4.89 -12.18 13.84
N SER A 138 -5.97 -11.99 14.59
CA SER A 138 -6.98 -13.03 14.84
C SER A 138 -7.69 -13.50 13.57
N LEU A 139 -7.77 -12.66 12.54
CA LEU A 139 -8.45 -13.00 11.27
C LEU A 139 -7.61 -13.92 10.39
N ASN A 140 -6.28 -13.79 10.44
CA ASN A 140 -5.37 -14.68 9.75
C ASN A 140 -4.00 -14.69 10.42
N ILE A 141 -3.81 -15.64 11.33
CA ILE A 141 -2.56 -15.83 12.08
C ILE A 141 -1.38 -16.29 11.21
N ASN A 142 -1.68 -16.79 10.00
CA ASN A 142 -0.71 -17.30 9.04
C ASN A 142 -0.31 -16.26 7.99
N SER A 143 -0.83 -15.03 8.09
CA SER A 143 -0.45 -13.95 7.18
C SER A 143 1.06 -13.68 7.26
N PRO A 144 1.75 -13.40 6.13
CA PRO A 144 3.20 -13.19 6.12
C PRO A 144 3.70 -12.02 6.97
N CYS A 145 2.80 -11.12 7.41
CA CYS A 145 3.13 -10.03 8.31
C CYS A 145 3.14 -10.44 9.79
N MET A 146 2.62 -11.61 10.16
CA MET A 146 2.52 -12.07 11.54
C MET A 146 3.88 -12.58 12.01
N ASN A 147 4.46 -11.89 13.00
CA ASN A 147 5.72 -12.26 13.62
C ASN A 147 5.48 -12.70 15.06
N GLU A 148 6.25 -13.68 15.52
CA GLU A 148 6.26 -14.09 16.92
C GLU A 148 7.06 -13.07 17.75
N VAL A 149 6.44 -12.59 18.83
CA VAL A 149 7.04 -11.68 19.80
C VAL A 149 6.80 -12.22 21.21
N ILE A 150 7.71 -11.93 22.13
CA ILE A 150 7.57 -12.30 23.54
C ILE A 150 7.07 -11.08 24.30
N ARG A 151 5.92 -11.21 24.95
CA ARG A 151 5.42 -10.22 25.92
C ARG A 151 5.14 -10.92 27.24
N ASN A 152 5.69 -10.38 28.32
CA ASN A 152 5.50 -10.90 29.68
C ASN A 152 5.78 -12.41 29.81
N GLY A 153 6.80 -12.91 29.10
CA GLY A 153 7.16 -14.34 29.10
C GLY A 153 6.33 -15.22 28.16
N THR A 154 5.27 -14.68 27.53
CA THR A 154 4.37 -15.43 26.63
C THR A 154 4.67 -15.13 25.17
N ARG A 155 4.71 -16.19 24.35
CA ARG A 155 4.82 -16.09 22.89
C ARG A 155 3.49 -15.74 22.28
N ILE A 156 3.42 -14.60 21.61
CA ILE A 156 2.23 -14.13 20.89
C ILE A 156 2.63 -13.77 19.45
N LYS A 157 1.70 -13.91 18.51
CA LYS A 157 1.90 -13.47 17.13
C LYS A 157 1.25 -12.12 16.92
N GLU A 158 2.04 -11.12 16.55
CA GLU A 158 1.60 -9.76 16.27
C GLU A 158 1.89 -9.38 14.82
N CYS A 159 1.06 -8.51 14.25
CA CYS A 159 1.32 -7.97 12.92
C CYS A 159 2.55 -7.04 12.97
N SER A 160 3.65 -7.43 12.32
CA SER A 160 4.89 -6.65 12.21
C SER A 160 4.74 -5.28 11.55
N LYS A 161 3.57 -5.01 10.96
CA LYS A 161 3.21 -3.71 10.37
C LYS A 161 2.29 -2.89 11.27
N ASN A 162 1.97 -3.38 12.47
CA ASN A 162 1.11 -2.76 13.47
C ASN A 162 -0.25 -2.37 12.87
N PHE A 163 -0.94 -3.35 12.27
CA PHE A 163 -2.31 -3.20 11.79
C PHE A 163 -3.30 -3.89 12.75
N PRO A 164 -4.53 -3.37 12.87
CA PRO A 164 -5.03 -2.12 12.26
C PRO A 164 -4.37 -0.87 12.81
N LYS A 165 -4.33 0.20 12.01
CA LYS A 165 -3.86 1.53 12.47
C LYS A 165 -4.96 2.23 13.27
N GLU A 166 -4.58 3.22 14.07
CA GLU A 166 -5.57 4.05 14.76
C GLU A 166 -6.36 4.91 13.78
N PHE A 167 -7.64 5.15 14.08
CA PHE A 167 -8.42 6.17 13.40
C PHE A 167 -7.96 7.55 13.85
N LEU A 168 -7.72 8.43 12.88
CA LEU A 168 -7.27 9.80 13.12
C LEU A 168 -8.05 10.75 12.20
N LYS A 169 -8.61 11.82 12.77
CA LYS A 169 -9.32 12.86 12.00
C LYS A 169 -8.38 13.70 11.16
N ASP A 170 -7.14 13.85 11.61
CA ASP A 170 -6.11 14.67 11.00
C ASP A 170 -4.75 13.95 11.09
N THR A 171 -3.92 14.17 10.09
CA THR A 171 -2.50 13.80 10.05
C THR A 171 -1.74 14.61 11.09
N GLN A 172 -0.95 13.90 11.90
CA GLN A 172 -0.19 14.47 13.00
C GLN A 172 1.29 14.06 12.89
N THR A 173 2.17 14.82 13.53
CA THR A 173 3.58 14.44 13.66
C THR A 173 3.70 13.36 14.73
N GLY A 174 4.22 12.18 14.38
CA GLY A 174 4.48 11.10 15.33
C GLY A 174 5.71 11.34 16.20
N HIS A 175 5.78 10.64 17.33
CA HIS A 175 6.87 10.76 18.31
C HIS A 175 8.24 10.31 17.78
N ASP A 176 8.25 9.45 16.76
CA ASP A 176 9.45 8.90 16.11
C ASP A 176 9.87 9.70 14.86
N GLY A 177 9.20 10.83 14.60
CA GLY A 177 9.41 11.68 13.42
C GLY A 177 8.72 11.18 12.15
N TYR A 178 7.95 10.08 12.21
CA TYR A 178 7.09 9.66 11.11
C TYR A 178 5.68 10.27 11.25
N PRO A 179 5.04 10.68 10.15
CA PRO A 179 3.68 11.20 10.21
C PRO A 179 2.67 10.09 10.54
N LEU A 180 1.78 10.38 11.47
CA LEU A 180 0.57 9.60 11.73
C LEU A 180 -0.50 10.11 10.78
N TYR A 181 -0.77 9.38 9.69
CA TYR A 181 -1.72 9.84 8.66
C TYR A 181 -3.17 9.79 9.11
N ARG A 182 -3.95 10.78 8.65
CA ARG A 182 -5.42 10.77 8.75
C ARG A 182 -6.03 9.48 8.19
N ARG A 183 -6.91 8.89 8.99
CA ARG A 183 -7.70 7.71 8.68
C ARG A 183 -9.06 7.92 9.35
N ARG A 184 -10.04 8.49 8.64
CA ARG A 184 -11.35 8.76 9.24
C ARG A 184 -12.18 7.48 9.33
N LYS A 185 -13.01 7.36 10.37
CA LYS A 185 -14.06 6.35 10.46
C LYS A 185 -15.28 6.79 9.64
N SER A 186 -16.24 5.89 9.39
CA SER A 186 -17.41 6.18 8.55
C SER A 186 -18.20 7.39 9.03
N GLY A 187 -18.41 7.54 10.34
CA GLY A 187 -19.10 8.71 10.92
C GLY A 187 -18.37 10.04 10.77
N ASP A 188 -17.08 10.04 10.42
CA ASP A 188 -16.28 11.24 10.15
C ASP A 188 -15.99 11.41 8.64
N GLY A 189 -16.71 10.70 7.77
CA GLY A 189 -16.54 10.76 6.31
C GLY A 189 -15.43 9.84 5.77
N GLY A 190 -15.02 8.83 6.53
CA GLY A 190 -14.23 7.72 6.01
C GLY A 190 -15.08 6.72 5.23
N TYR A 191 -14.45 5.92 4.36
CA TYR A 191 -15.15 4.91 3.58
C TYR A 191 -14.62 3.52 3.89
N THR A 192 -15.48 2.53 3.69
CA THR A 192 -15.12 1.11 3.69
C THR A 192 -15.12 0.56 2.28
N ALA A 193 -14.58 -0.63 2.07
CA ALA A 193 -14.70 -1.40 0.84
C ALA A 193 -14.87 -2.89 1.14
N GLU A 194 -15.43 -3.64 0.19
CA GLU A 194 -15.51 -5.10 0.30
C GLU A 194 -14.31 -5.74 -0.39
N LYS A 195 -13.75 -6.79 0.22
CA LYS A 195 -12.65 -7.55 -0.35
C LYS A 195 -12.93 -9.03 -0.23
N THR A 196 -12.80 -9.74 -1.35
CA THR A 196 -13.00 -11.20 -1.40
C THR A 196 -11.66 -11.93 -1.46
N LEU A 197 -11.45 -12.90 -0.58
CA LEU A 197 -10.28 -13.78 -0.62
C LEU A 197 -10.65 -15.13 -1.23
N GLY A 198 -10.02 -15.44 -2.37
CA GLY A 198 -10.30 -16.65 -3.16
C GLY A 198 -9.59 -17.93 -2.71
N SER A 199 -8.54 -17.83 -1.87
CA SER A 199 -7.71 -18.98 -1.47
C SER A 199 -7.10 -18.81 -0.07
N GLY A 200 -7.14 -19.86 0.75
CA GLY A 200 -6.57 -19.91 2.12
C GLY A 200 -7.62 -20.18 3.21
N SER A 201 -7.20 -20.19 4.48
CA SER A 201 -8.08 -20.44 5.64
C SER A 201 -9.13 -19.36 5.90
N CYS A 202 -9.08 -18.24 5.17
CA CYS A 202 -9.95 -17.07 5.34
C CYS A 202 -10.76 -16.82 4.05
N ARG A 203 -11.46 -17.84 3.57
CA ARG A 203 -12.31 -17.72 2.37
C ARG A 203 -13.58 -16.94 2.71
N GLY A 204 -13.86 -15.88 1.97
CA GLY A 204 -15.04 -15.04 2.19
C GLY A 204 -14.85 -13.60 1.72
N THR A 205 -15.93 -12.84 1.76
CA THR A 205 -15.94 -11.39 1.57
C THR A 205 -15.92 -10.71 2.93
N PHE A 206 -15.03 -9.73 3.09
CA PHE A 206 -14.89 -8.95 4.31
C PHE A 206 -14.82 -7.47 4.01
N THR A 207 -15.42 -6.69 4.90
CA THR A 207 -15.34 -5.24 4.87
C THR A 207 -13.97 -4.79 5.39
N VAL A 208 -13.34 -3.87 4.68
CA VAL A 208 -12.10 -3.19 5.06
C VAL A 208 -12.35 -1.71 5.24
N ASP A 209 -11.65 -1.09 6.19
CA ASP A 209 -11.71 0.32 6.52
C ASP A 209 -10.34 1.01 6.41
N ASN A 210 -10.29 2.31 6.67
CA ASN A 210 -9.07 3.14 6.56
C ASN A 210 -7.90 2.68 7.46
N PRO A 211 -8.12 2.12 8.66
CA PRO A 211 -7.12 1.40 9.45
C PRO A 211 -6.51 0.16 8.82
N THR A 212 -7.23 -0.44 7.87
CA THR A 212 -6.90 -1.62 7.05
C THR A 212 -7.07 -3.01 7.68
N THR A 213 -7.72 -3.16 8.85
CA THR A 213 -8.72 -4.24 9.09
C THR A 213 -9.24 -4.31 10.54
N HIS A 214 -10.56 -4.24 10.72
CA HIS A 214 -11.33 -5.04 11.69
C HIS A 214 -12.58 -5.66 11.04
N CYS A 215 -13.01 -6.80 11.60
CA CYS A 215 -14.01 -7.72 11.09
C CYS A 215 -15.44 -7.36 11.49
N SER A 216 -16.37 -7.53 10.56
CA SER A 216 -17.67 -8.10 10.88
C SER A 216 -17.99 -9.09 9.76
N PRO A 217 -18.47 -10.32 10.05
CA PRO A 217 -19.08 -11.13 9.02
C PRO A 217 -20.19 -10.27 8.42
N GLY A 218 -20.15 -10.05 7.11
CA GLY A 218 -21.31 -9.50 6.41
C GLY A 218 -22.51 -10.34 6.84
N THR A 219 -23.54 -9.68 7.37
CA THR A 219 -24.83 -10.27 7.73
C THR A 219 -25.50 -10.77 6.46
N GLY A 220 -24.97 -11.83 5.87
CA GLY A 220 -25.71 -12.71 4.99
C GLY A 220 -26.77 -13.35 5.88
N SER A 221 -28.00 -12.89 5.74
CA SER A 221 -29.18 -13.46 6.38
C SER A 221 -29.20 -14.98 6.21
N LYS A 222 -28.68 -15.70 7.21
CA LYS A 222 -29.26 -17.00 7.57
C LYS A 222 -30.44 -16.67 8.46
N LYS A 223 -31.62 -16.53 7.82
CA LYS A 223 -32.88 -16.83 8.48
C LYS A 223 -32.75 -18.25 9.04
N LEU A 224 -32.42 -18.35 10.33
CA LEU A 224 -32.75 -19.54 11.10
C LEU A 224 -34.15 -19.29 11.63
N ASN A 225 -35.11 -19.76 10.84
CA ASN A 225 -36.42 -20.13 11.35
C ASN A 225 -36.20 -21.21 12.41
N ASN A 226 -36.68 -20.96 13.62
CA ASN A 226 -37.25 -21.91 14.58
C ASN A 226 -37.97 -20.99 15.59
N VAL A 227 -39.30 -20.84 15.60
CA VAL A 227 -40.31 -21.87 15.94
C VAL A 227 -39.73 -22.72 17.07
N GLY A 228 -39.99 -22.43 18.35
CA GLY A 228 -41.31 -22.39 18.97
C GLY A 228 -41.39 -23.58 19.94
N ASN A 229 -42.08 -23.38 21.06
CA ASN A 229 -42.44 -24.32 22.13
C ASN A 229 -41.37 -24.60 23.19
N SER A 230 -41.50 -24.09 24.42
CA SER A 230 -42.50 -24.40 25.46
C SER A 230 -42.33 -25.81 26.04
N SER A 231 -41.68 -25.89 27.21
CA SER A 231 -42.05 -26.62 28.42
C SER A 231 -41.04 -26.25 29.50
#